data_AF-A0A4S3MQF3-F1
#
_entry.id   AF-A0A4S3MQF3-F1
#
_cell.length_a   1.000
_cell.length_b   1.000
_cell.length_c   1.000
_cell.angle_alpha   90.00
_cell.angle_beta   90.00
_cell.angle_gamma   90.00
#
_symmetry.space_group_name_H-M   'P 1'
#
loop_
_entity.id
_entity.type
_entity.pdbx_description
1 polymer ?
#
loop_
_entity_poly.entity_id
_entity_poly.type
_entity_poly.pdbx_seq_one_letter_code
_entity_poly.pdbx_strand_id
1 'polypeptide(L)'
;MIATLYNRLAAEIERLSAPTLPTLARIVFAGVLLMYFWGSGTTKPGPGLFGVLSPSLGAYAQIFPRAMEAAGYDPGQLGLFHRLVVVAGTLAEFILPTLIILGLFTRLAAVGMIGFVVVQSATDIIGHGVPWGAWFDRLPDAVILDQRALWILLLLVLVAKGAGPLSADRMLGLR
;
A
#
# COMPACT_ATOMS: atom_id res chain seq x y z
N MET A 1 29.34 31.26 -13.28
CA MET A 1 27.97 31.83 -13.31
C MET A 1 26.89 30.75 -13.29
N ILE A 2 26.86 29.82 -14.27
CA ILE A 2 25.84 28.75 -14.34
C ILE A 2 25.86 27.82 -13.11
N ALA A 3 27.02 27.32 -12.70
CA ALA A 3 27.14 26.45 -11.51
C ALA A 3 26.66 27.13 -10.22
N THR A 4 26.96 28.43 -10.05
CA THR A 4 26.52 29.22 -8.91
C THR A 4 25.00 29.39 -8.89
N LEU A 5 24.40 29.67 -10.05
CA LEU A 5 22.95 29.75 -10.18
C LEU A 5 22.28 28.40 -9.90
N TYR A 6 22.80 27.31 -10.47
CA TYR A 6 22.33 25.94 -10.19
C TYR A 6 22.33 25.63 -8.69
N ASN A 7 23.45 25.88 -7.99
CA ASN A 7 23.55 25.61 -6.55
C ASN A 7 22.56 26.44 -5.72
N ARG A 8 22.32 27.71 -6.09
CA ARG A 8 21.32 28.55 -5.42
C ARG A 8 19.91 28.00 -5.61
N LEU A 9 19.55 27.62 -6.83
CA LEU A 9 18.25 27.04 -7.13
C LEU A 9 18.06 25.69 -6.43
N ALA A 10 19.09 24.84 -6.43
CA ALA A 10 19.06 23.54 -5.76
C ALA A 10 18.85 23.68 -4.24
N ALA A 11 19.54 24.63 -3.59
CA ALA A 11 19.37 24.91 -2.17
C ALA A 11 17.94 25.41 -1.85
N GLU A 12 17.37 26.23 -2.72
CA GLU A 12 15.99 26.71 -2.57
C GLU A 12 14.98 25.56 -2.70
N ILE A 13 15.15 24.68 -3.69
CA ILE A 13 14.33 23.49 -3.89
C ILE A 13 14.42 22.56 -2.69
N GLU A 14 15.63 22.28 -2.19
CA GLU A 14 15.82 21.41 -1.02
C GLU A 14 15.07 21.97 0.21
N ARG A 15 15.17 23.29 0.44
CA ARG A 15 14.46 23.96 1.54
C ARG A 15 12.93 23.80 1.43
N LEU A 16 12.38 23.91 0.22
CA LEU A 16 10.95 23.75 -0.03
C LEU A 16 10.51 22.29 -0.03
N SER A 17 11.41 21.35 -0.36
CA SER A 17 11.10 19.92 -0.46
C SER A 17 10.68 19.32 0.87
N ALA A 18 11.32 19.74 1.98
CA ALA A 18 11.09 19.16 3.29
C ALA A 18 9.62 19.25 3.75
N PRO A 19 8.94 20.41 3.68
CA PRO A 19 7.51 20.48 4.01
C PRO A 19 6.59 19.98 2.89
N THR A 20 6.95 20.12 1.61
CA THR A 20 6.02 19.90 0.49
C THR A 20 5.97 18.44 0.04
N LEU A 21 7.13 17.78 -0.08
CA LEU A 21 7.25 16.43 -0.64
C LEU A 21 6.41 15.37 0.09
N PRO A 22 6.40 15.28 1.45
CA PRO A 22 5.56 14.30 2.12
C PRO A 22 4.05 14.57 1.96
N THR A 23 3.64 15.84 1.86
CA THR A 23 2.24 16.21 1.61
C THR A 23 1.84 15.80 0.19
N LEU A 24 2.69 16.08 -0.80
CA LEU A 24 2.47 15.67 -2.18
C LEU A 24 2.44 14.15 -2.33
N ALA A 25 3.35 13.42 -1.66
CA ALA A 25 3.35 11.97 -1.67
C ALA A 25 2.04 11.39 -1.13
N ARG A 26 1.47 11.94 -0.05
CA ARG A 26 0.14 11.51 0.44
C ARG A 26 -0.99 11.84 -0.54
N ILE A 27 -0.96 13.00 -1.20
CA ILE A 27 -1.94 13.37 -2.21
C ILE A 27 -1.88 12.41 -3.41
N VAL A 28 -0.68 12.10 -3.90
CA VAL A 28 -0.49 11.15 -5.01
C VAL A 28 -0.89 9.74 -4.59
N PHE A 29 -0.55 9.32 -3.36
CA PHE A 29 -1.05 8.06 -2.80
C PHE A 29 -2.58 8.02 -2.81
N ALA A 30 -3.26 9.08 -2.35
CA ALA A 30 -4.71 9.15 -2.35
C ALA A 30 -5.27 9.05 -3.78
N GLY A 31 -4.71 9.81 -4.72
CA GLY A 31 -5.18 9.85 -6.11
C GLY A 31 -4.96 8.56 -6.90
N VAL A 32 -3.91 7.80 -6.60
CA VAL A 32 -3.53 6.61 -7.37
C VAL A 32 -3.93 5.32 -6.66
N LEU A 33 -3.86 5.26 -5.33
CA LEU A 33 -3.93 4.02 -4.57
C LEU A 33 -5.14 3.87 -3.67
N LEU A 34 -5.80 4.96 -3.25
CA LEU A 34 -6.94 4.85 -2.32
C LEU A 34 -8.04 3.94 -2.88
N MET A 35 -8.52 4.24 -4.09
CA MET A 35 -9.60 3.47 -4.69
C MET A 35 -9.16 2.07 -5.11
N TYR A 36 -7.87 1.86 -5.37
CA TYR A 36 -7.32 0.54 -5.60
C TYR A 36 -7.46 -0.35 -4.35
N PHE A 37 -6.94 0.10 -3.21
CA PHE A 37 -6.97 -0.68 -1.96
C PHE A 37 -8.37 -0.78 -1.38
N TRP A 38 -9.13 0.32 -1.32
CA TRP A 38 -10.50 0.28 -0.81
C TRP A 38 -11.43 -0.51 -1.73
N GLY A 39 -11.27 -0.39 -3.05
CA GLY A 39 -12.03 -1.18 -4.01
C GLY A 39 -11.75 -2.68 -3.87
N SER A 40 -10.50 -3.06 -3.58
CA SER A 40 -10.18 -4.46 -3.26
C SER A 40 -10.67 -4.89 -1.88
N GLY A 41 -10.64 -4.00 -0.89
CA GLY A 41 -11.10 -4.28 0.45
C GLY A 41 -12.59 -4.51 0.54
N THR A 42 -13.42 -3.79 -0.24
CA THR A 42 -14.88 -3.90 -0.17
C THR A 42 -15.43 -5.23 -0.68
N THR A 43 -14.66 -6.01 -1.43
CA THR A 43 -15.08 -7.32 -1.96
C THR A 43 -14.89 -8.47 -0.96
N LYS A 44 -14.16 -8.25 0.13
CA LYS A 44 -13.73 -9.29 1.07
C LYS A 44 -14.65 -9.53 2.28
N PRO A 45 -15.29 -8.50 2.88
CA PRO A 45 -16.21 -8.70 3.99
C PRO A 45 -17.41 -9.57 3.59
N GLY A 46 -17.87 -10.40 4.53
CA GLY A 46 -19.19 -11.03 4.45
C GLY A 46 -20.33 -10.04 4.73
N PRO A 47 -21.59 -10.52 4.75
CA PRO A 47 -22.73 -9.66 5.04
C PRO A 47 -22.76 -9.17 6.50
N GLY A 48 -23.40 -8.02 6.72
CA GLY A 48 -23.65 -7.45 8.04
C GLY A 48 -22.52 -6.57 8.59
N LEU A 49 -22.78 -5.91 9.73
CA LEU A 49 -21.88 -4.91 10.32
C LEU A 49 -20.51 -5.48 10.73
N PHE A 50 -20.47 -6.75 11.12
CA PHE A 50 -19.23 -7.46 11.48
C PHE A 50 -18.71 -8.36 10.34
N GLY A 51 -19.12 -8.07 9.11
CA GLY A 51 -18.78 -8.86 7.92
C GLY A 51 -17.28 -9.07 7.72
N VAL A 52 -16.44 -8.14 8.16
CA VAL A 52 -14.97 -8.28 8.08
C VAL A 52 -14.47 -9.48 8.90
N LEU A 53 -15.15 -9.84 10.01
CA LEU A 53 -14.79 -11.00 10.84
C LEU A 53 -15.26 -12.34 10.24
N SER A 54 -16.11 -12.28 9.22
CA SER A 54 -16.65 -13.43 8.48
C SER A 54 -16.36 -13.25 6.99
N PRO A 55 -15.09 -13.41 6.56
CA PRO A 55 -14.71 -13.11 5.18
C PRO A 55 -15.46 -13.96 4.15
N SER A 56 -15.70 -13.39 2.97
CA SER A 56 -16.33 -14.07 1.85
C SER A 56 -15.43 -15.18 1.28
N LEU A 57 -16.00 -16.13 0.53
CA LEU A 57 -15.22 -17.12 -0.23
C LEU A 57 -14.20 -16.42 -1.15
N GLY A 58 -14.61 -15.33 -1.80
CA GLY A 58 -13.73 -14.52 -2.65
C GLY A 58 -12.53 -13.95 -1.90
N ALA A 59 -12.69 -13.59 -0.62
CA ALA A 59 -11.58 -13.11 0.20
C ALA A 59 -10.50 -14.19 0.41
N TYR A 60 -10.92 -15.41 0.74
CA TYR A 60 -9.99 -16.55 0.86
C TYR A 60 -9.36 -16.90 -0.48
N ALA A 61 -10.15 -16.91 -1.56
CA ALA A 61 -9.64 -17.20 -2.90
C ALA A 61 -8.64 -16.13 -3.39
N GLN A 62 -8.81 -14.87 -3.00
CA GLN A 62 -7.89 -13.81 -3.37
C GLN A 62 -6.59 -13.85 -2.55
N ILE A 63 -6.65 -14.13 -1.25
CA ILE A 63 -5.48 -14.09 -0.36
C ILE A 63 -4.72 -15.43 -0.33
N PHE A 64 -5.43 -16.56 -0.46
CA PHE A 64 -4.88 -17.91 -0.45
C PHE A 64 -5.35 -18.76 -1.65
N PRO A 65 -5.00 -18.41 -2.89
CA PRO A 65 -5.57 -19.03 -4.09
C PRO A 65 -5.32 -20.54 -4.15
N ARG A 66 -4.05 -20.95 -3.95
CA ARG A 66 -3.65 -22.37 -3.97
C ARG A 66 -4.24 -23.19 -2.83
N ALA A 67 -4.39 -22.61 -1.64
CA ALA A 67 -4.98 -23.32 -0.51
C ALA A 67 -6.48 -23.53 -0.73
N MET A 68 -7.16 -22.54 -1.32
CA MET A 68 -8.55 -22.66 -1.72
C MET A 68 -8.74 -23.71 -2.83
N GLU A 69 -7.87 -23.73 -3.83
CA GLU A 69 -7.90 -24.75 -4.87
C GLU A 69 -7.70 -26.16 -4.29
N ALA A 70 -6.71 -26.35 -3.41
CA ALA A 70 -6.47 -27.63 -2.72
C ALA A 70 -7.63 -28.05 -1.81
N ALA A 71 -8.38 -27.08 -1.27
CA ALA A 71 -9.57 -27.28 -0.46
C ALA A 71 -10.86 -27.46 -1.28
N GLY A 72 -10.78 -27.53 -2.61
CA GLY A 72 -11.98 -27.63 -3.46
C GLY A 72 -12.89 -26.40 -3.38
N TYR A 73 -12.30 -25.23 -3.09
CA TYR A 73 -12.97 -23.95 -2.87
C TYR A 73 -13.95 -23.92 -1.68
N ASP A 74 -13.76 -24.78 -0.68
CA ASP A 74 -14.47 -24.73 0.60
C ASP A 74 -13.62 -24.05 1.69
N PRO A 75 -13.92 -22.78 2.08
CA PRO A 75 -13.21 -22.12 3.17
C PRO A 75 -13.31 -22.85 4.51
N GLY A 76 -14.32 -23.71 4.69
CA GLY A 76 -14.52 -24.51 5.90
C GLY A 76 -13.41 -25.54 6.13
N GLN A 77 -12.66 -25.91 5.09
CA GLN A 77 -11.47 -26.76 5.20
C GLN A 77 -10.23 -26.01 5.67
N LEU A 78 -10.27 -24.67 5.71
CA LEU A 78 -9.14 -23.85 6.14
C LEU A 78 -9.21 -23.57 7.65
N GLY A 79 -8.06 -23.70 8.32
CA GLY A 79 -7.94 -23.46 9.75
C GLY A 79 -7.98 -21.97 10.15
N LEU A 80 -8.01 -21.73 11.46
CA LEU A 80 -8.07 -20.40 12.09
C LEU A 80 -7.00 -19.43 11.58
N PHE A 81 -5.78 -19.92 11.31
CA PHE A 81 -4.70 -19.10 10.77
C PHE A 81 -5.09 -18.37 9.48
N HIS A 82 -5.69 -19.07 8.51
CA HIS A 82 -6.10 -18.49 7.24
C HIS A 82 -7.16 -17.40 7.46
N ARG A 83 -8.13 -17.67 8.33
CA ARG A 83 -9.15 -16.68 8.70
C ARG A 83 -8.52 -15.42 9.29
N LEU A 84 -7.61 -15.56 10.26
CA LEU A 84 -6.95 -14.41 10.88
C LEU A 84 -6.15 -13.58 9.87
N VAL A 85 -5.42 -14.24 8.95
CA VAL A 85 -4.68 -13.54 7.90
C VAL A 85 -5.62 -12.82 6.92
N VAL A 86 -6.72 -13.46 6.50
CA VAL A 86 -7.71 -12.82 5.61
C VAL A 86 -8.36 -11.61 6.27
N VAL A 87 -8.76 -11.73 7.54
CA VAL A 87 -9.32 -10.63 8.32
C VAL A 87 -8.30 -9.50 8.47
N ALA A 88 -7.06 -9.81 8.86
CA ALA A 88 -6.01 -8.82 9.05
C ALA A 88 -5.65 -8.12 7.73
N GLY A 89 -5.55 -8.86 6.63
CA GLY A 89 -5.30 -8.30 5.29
C GLY A 89 -6.42 -7.37 4.86
N THR A 90 -7.67 -7.78 5.02
CA THR A 90 -8.85 -6.95 4.71
C THR A 90 -8.87 -5.67 5.54
N LEU A 91 -8.60 -5.75 6.85
CA LEU A 91 -8.51 -4.57 7.71
C LEU A 91 -7.37 -3.64 7.27
N ALA A 92 -6.21 -4.20 6.91
CA ALA A 92 -5.06 -3.41 6.48
C ALA A 92 -5.35 -2.60 5.20
N GLU A 93 -6.12 -3.16 4.25
CA GLU A 93 -6.54 -2.48 3.01
C GLU A 93 -7.39 -1.23 3.25
N PHE A 94 -8.06 -1.12 4.40
CA PHE A 94 -8.80 0.07 4.79
C PHE A 94 -7.99 1.00 5.68
N ILE A 95 -7.39 0.43 6.72
CA ILE A 95 -6.75 1.19 7.79
C ILE A 95 -5.48 1.86 7.29
N LEU A 96 -4.58 1.14 6.61
CA LEU A 96 -3.29 1.70 6.22
C LEU A 96 -3.45 2.86 5.22
N PRO A 97 -4.26 2.76 4.16
CA PRO A 97 -4.51 3.90 3.28
C PRO A 97 -5.09 5.12 4.01
N THR A 98 -6.01 4.89 4.96
CA THR A 98 -6.62 5.97 5.75
C THR A 98 -5.58 6.70 6.60
N LEU A 99 -4.75 5.94 7.32
CA LEU A 99 -3.67 6.49 8.14
C LEU A 99 -2.67 7.31 7.30
N ILE A 100 -2.30 6.80 6.12
CA ILE A 100 -1.45 7.53 5.18
C ILE A 100 -2.09 8.84 4.77
N ILE A 101 -3.35 8.86 4.34
CA ILE A 101 -3.99 10.07 3.82
C ILE A 101 -4.13 11.15 4.90
N LEU A 102 -4.61 10.76 6.08
CA LEU A 102 -4.72 11.65 7.23
C LEU A 102 -3.35 12.14 7.73
N GLY A 103 -2.29 11.42 7.38
CA GLY A 103 -0.95 11.63 7.89
C GLY A 103 -0.88 11.36 9.39
N LEU A 104 -1.42 10.20 9.82
CA LEU A 104 -1.43 9.74 11.21
C LEU A 104 -0.53 8.51 11.36
N PHE A 105 0.43 8.55 12.28
CA PHE A 105 1.52 7.58 12.42
C PHE A 105 2.16 7.25 11.07
N THR A 106 2.42 8.29 10.26
CA THR A 106 2.65 8.14 8.81
C THR A 106 3.82 7.23 8.49
N ARG A 107 4.93 7.30 9.25
CA ARG A 107 6.09 6.44 9.04
C ARG A 107 5.73 4.97 9.29
N LEU A 108 5.01 4.68 10.37
CA LEU A 108 4.58 3.33 10.70
C LEU A 108 3.57 2.81 9.68
N ALA A 109 2.57 3.62 9.31
CA ALA A 109 1.60 3.27 8.28
C ALA A 109 2.29 3.00 6.95
N ALA A 110 3.32 3.77 6.58
CA ALA A 110 4.06 3.59 5.33
C ALA A 110 4.90 2.29 5.34
N VAL A 111 5.56 1.97 6.45
CA VAL A 111 6.24 0.67 6.61
C VAL A 111 5.24 -0.49 6.53
N GLY A 112 4.09 -0.37 7.22
CA GLY A 112 3.02 -1.37 7.13
C GLY A 112 2.51 -1.54 5.70
N MET A 113 2.34 -0.43 4.97
CA MET A 113 1.90 -0.44 3.59
C MET A 113 2.93 -1.08 2.65
N ILE A 114 4.23 -0.84 2.86
CA ILE A 114 5.30 -1.52 2.11
C ILE A 114 5.22 -3.03 2.36
N GLY A 115 5.10 -3.46 3.62
CA GLY A 115 4.93 -4.86 3.96
C GLY A 115 3.71 -5.48 3.29
N PHE A 116 2.57 -4.77 3.32
CA PHE A 116 1.35 -5.18 2.63
C PHE A 116 1.58 -5.35 1.12
N VAL A 117 2.19 -4.37 0.46
CA VAL A 117 2.48 -4.41 -0.99
C VAL A 117 3.41 -5.58 -1.33
N VAL A 118 4.40 -5.88 -0.50
CA VAL A 118 5.30 -7.03 -0.69
C VAL A 118 4.54 -8.36 -0.57
N VAL A 119 3.73 -8.53 0.48
CA VAL A 119 2.90 -9.74 0.66
C VAL A 119 1.90 -9.89 -0.47
N GLN A 120 1.23 -8.81 -0.86
CA GLN A 120 0.31 -8.80 -1.99
C GLN A 120 1.03 -9.21 -3.29
N SER A 121 2.22 -8.67 -3.55
CA SER A 121 3.00 -9.03 -4.75
C SER A 121 3.39 -10.51 -4.73
N ALA A 122 3.76 -11.06 -3.58
CA ALA A 122 4.03 -12.49 -3.45
C ALA A 122 2.78 -13.34 -3.70
N THR A 123 1.60 -12.92 -3.21
CA THR A 123 0.32 -13.58 -3.50
C THR A 123 -0.04 -13.49 -4.99
N ASP A 124 0.15 -12.33 -5.62
CA ASP A 124 -0.11 -12.14 -7.06
C ASP A 124 0.78 -13.08 -7.90
N ILE A 125 2.08 -13.19 -7.58
CA ILE A 125 3.02 -14.05 -8.32
C ILE A 125 2.78 -15.53 -8.04
N ILE A 126 2.79 -15.92 -6.76
CA ILE A 126 2.80 -17.33 -6.36
C ILE A 126 1.38 -17.89 -6.42
N GLY A 127 0.41 -17.14 -5.90
CA GLY A 127 -0.99 -17.56 -5.82
C GLY A 127 -1.72 -17.43 -7.16
N HIS A 128 -1.65 -16.26 -7.79
CA HIS A 128 -2.42 -15.95 -9.01
C HIS A 128 -1.64 -16.16 -10.32
N GLY A 129 -0.34 -16.47 -10.24
CA GLY A 129 0.48 -16.71 -11.43
C GLY A 129 0.76 -15.44 -12.24
N VAL A 130 0.63 -14.26 -11.62
CA VAL A 130 0.93 -12.97 -12.28
C VAL A 130 2.43 -12.92 -12.63
N PRO A 131 2.80 -12.63 -13.88
CA PRO A 131 4.20 -12.49 -14.26
C PRO A 131 4.90 -11.39 -13.47
N TRP A 132 6.18 -11.59 -13.19
CA TRP A 132 7.03 -10.58 -12.55
C TRP A 132 7.15 -9.30 -13.40
N GLY A 133 7.26 -9.46 -14.73
CA GLY A 133 7.74 -8.41 -15.63
C GLY A 133 9.26 -8.35 -15.65
N ALA A 134 9.81 -7.26 -16.17
CA ALA A 134 11.25 -7.00 -16.21
C ALA A 134 11.52 -5.52 -15.97
N TRP A 135 12.72 -5.20 -15.49
CA TRP A 135 13.26 -3.83 -15.56
C TRP A 135 14.17 -3.69 -16.78
N PHE A 136 14.36 -2.44 -17.21
CA PHE A 136 15.22 -2.07 -18.36
C PHE A 136 14.73 -2.59 -19.71
N ASP A 137 13.45 -2.93 -19.82
CA ASP A 137 12.76 -3.12 -21.08
C ASP A 137 12.13 -1.80 -21.56
N ARG A 138 11.53 -1.84 -22.75
CA ARG A 138 11.05 -0.63 -23.43
C ARG A 138 9.77 -0.06 -22.82
N LEU A 139 8.93 -0.91 -22.21
CA LEU A 139 7.57 -0.57 -21.80
C LEU A 139 7.47 -0.63 -20.26
N PRO A 140 7.11 0.46 -19.58
CA PRO A 140 6.99 0.48 -18.12
C PRO A 140 5.57 0.07 -17.66
N ASP A 141 5.11 -1.11 -18.09
CA ASP A 141 3.75 -1.59 -17.87
C ASP A 141 3.64 -2.83 -16.97
N ALA A 142 4.76 -3.31 -16.40
CA ALA A 142 4.74 -4.44 -15.50
C ALA A 142 4.01 -4.11 -14.18
N VAL A 143 2.90 -4.82 -13.93
CA VAL A 143 2.07 -4.64 -12.72
C VAL A 143 2.83 -4.97 -11.43
N ILE A 144 3.82 -5.87 -11.50
CA ILE A 144 4.66 -6.22 -10.36
C ILE A 144 5.91 -5.34 -10.33
N LEU A 145 6.93 -5.61 -11.16
CA LEU A 145 8.23 -4.95 -10.99
C LEU A 145 8.20 -3.44 -11.20
N ASP A 146 7.47 -2.90 -12.18
CA ASP A 146 7.46 -1.44 -12.43
C ASP A 146 6.53 -0.72 -11.47
N GLN A 147 5.26 -1.14 -11.46
CA GLN A 147 4.23 -0.46 -10.69
C GLN A 147 4.50 -0.55 -9.19
N ARG A 148 4.88 -1.72 -8.65
CA ARG A 148 5.15 -1.87 -7.20
C ARG A 148 6.42 -1.12 -6.80
N ALA A 149 7.41 -1.00 -7.68
CA ALA A 149 8.60 -0.17 -7.40
C ALA A 149 8.23 1.31 -7.22
N LEU A 150 7.37 1.85 -8.09
CA LEU A 150 6.88 3.23 -7.96
C LEU A 150 6.06 3.44 -6.69
N TRP A 151 5.23 2.47 -6.31
CA TRP A 151 4.46 2.53 -5.07
C TRP A 151 5.37 2.50 -3.84
N ILE A 152 6.34 1.59 -3.83
CA ILE A 152 7.31 1.47 -2.73
C ILE A 152 8.18 2.73 -2.64
N LEU A 153 8.62 3.30 -3.76
CA LEU A 153 9.37 4.56 -3.77
C LEU A 153 8.56 5.69 -3.14
N LEU A 154 7.28 5.82 -3.50
CA LEU A 154 6.38 6.80 -2.89
C LEU A 154 6.27 6.59 -1.38
N LEU A 155 6.10 5.35 -0.94
CA LEU A 155 6.01 5.03 0.49
C LEU A 155 7.33 5.29 1.23
N LEU A 156 8.48 5.02 0.60
CA LEU A 156 9.79 5.31 1.15
C LEU A 156 10.01 6.82 1.36
N VAL A 157 9.44 7.67 0.49
CA VAL A 157 9.42 9.13 0.73
C VAL A 157 8.70 9.44 2.05
N LEU A 158 7.55 8.82 2.32
CA LEU A 158 6.82 8.99 3.58
C LEU A 158 7.57 8.39 4.78
N VAL A 159 8.23 7.25 4.60
CA VAL A 159 9.09 6.65 5.64
C VAL A 159 10.24 7.58 6.00
N ALA A 160 10.87 8.25 5.02
CA ALA A 160 12.03 9.11 5.25
C ALA A 160 11.65 10.51 5.75
N LYS A 161 10.67 11.15 5.09
CA LYS A 161 10.29 12.55 5.29
C LYS A 161 9.08 12.74 6.23
N GLY A 162 8.37 11.67 6.58
CA GLY A 162 7.22 11.70 7.47
C GLY A 162 5.94 12.22 6.79
N ALA A 163 5.07 12.85 7.58
CA ALA A 163 3.73 13.26 7.15
C ALA A 163 3.65 14.64 6.47
N GLY A 164 4.63 15.51 6.72
CA GLY A 164 4.57 16.92 6.31
C GLY A 164 3.69 17.78 7.22
N PRO A 165 3.59 19.11 6.94
CA PRO A 165 2.95 20.08 7.81
C PRO A 165 1.42 19.96 7.87
N LEU A 166 0.77 19.46 6.81
CA LEU A 166 -0.68 19.31 6.73
C LEU A 166 -1.12 17.89 7.12
N SER A 167 -0.85 17.51 8.37
CA SER A 167 -1.05 16.13 8.84
C SER A 167 -1.55 16.06 10.28
N ALA A 168 -2.22 14.96 10.62
CA ALA A 168 -2.58 14.65 12.00
C ALA A 168 -1.34 14.49 12.89
N ASP A 169 -0.26 13.91 12.38
CA ASP A 169 1.03 13.81 13.08
C ASP A 169 1.52 15.19 13.53
N ARG A 170 1.46 16.19 12.64
CA ARG A 170 1.84 17.56 12.99
C ARG A 170 0.94 18.17 14.05
N MET A 171 -0.37 17.95 13.96
CA MET A 171 -1.36 18.43 14.95
C MET A 171 -1.14 17.80 16.34
N LEU A 172 -0.71 16.54 16.37
CA LEU A 172 -0.47 15.76 17.59
C LEU A 172 0.98 15.87 18.10
N GLY A 173 1.85 16.61 17.41
CA GLY A 173 3.26 16.77 17.79
C GLY A 173 4.15 15.55 17.53
N LEU A 174 3.70 14.60 16.71
CA LEU A 174 4.43 13.42 16.27
C LEU A 174 5.44 13.78 15.15
N ARG A 175 6.55 13.03 15.03
CA ARG A 175 7.66 13.29 14.08
C ARG A 175 8.07 12.04 13.31
#